data_AF-A0A9R0XFU3-F1
#
_entry.id   AF-A0A9R0XFU3-F1
#
_cell.length_a   1.000
_cell.length_b   1.000
_cell.length_c   1.000
_cell.angle_alpha   90.00
_cell.angle_beta   90.00
_cell.angle_gamma   90.00
#
_symmetry.space_group_name_H-M   'P 1'
#
loop_
_entity.id
_entity.type
_entity.pdbx_description
1 polymer ?
#
loop_
_entity_poly.entity_id
_entity_poly.type
_entity_poly.pdbx_seq_one_letter_code
_entity_poly.pdbx_strand_id
1 'polypeptide(L)'
;MAAAAVAADSKIDNLRDAVAKLGDAARTRSPGSSASSRATSSGEAEQIEWSKIQTPTDEVVVPYDTLAPPPEDLDAMKALLDKLVVLKLNGGLGTTMGCTGPKSVIEVRNGFTFLDLIVIQIESLNKKYGCSVPLLLMNSFNTHDDTQKEVLQLQH
;
A
#
# COMPACT_ATOMS: atom_id res chain seq x y z
N MET A 1 13.45 -42.99 9.39
CA MET A 1 12.66 -41.84 8.89
C MET A 1 11.65 -41.26 9.91
N ALA A 2 11.60 -41.68 11.18
CA ALA A 2 10.59 -41.20 12.14
C ALA A 2 11.02 -39.98 13.00
N ALA A 3 12.31 -39.63 13.06
CA ALA A 3 12.81 -38.59 13.99
C ALA A 3 12.66 -37.14 13.47
N ALA A 4 12.58 -36.92 12.15
CA ALA A 4 12.49 -35.58 11.56
C ALA A 4 11.07 -34.97 11.63
N ALA A 5 10.02 -35.80 11.59
CA ALA A 5 8.63 -35.35 11.68
C ALA A 5 8.27 -34.83 13.08
N VAL A 6 8.74 -35.48 14.13
CA VAL A 6 8.48 -35.11 15.54
C VAL A 6 9.14 -33.77 15.92
N ALA A 7 10.26 -33.43 15.29
CA ALA A 7 10.96 -32.15 15.51
C ALA A 7 10.29 -30.97 14.79
N ALA A 8 9.46 -31.22 13.77
CA ALA A 8 8.68 -30.18 13.07
C ALA A 8 7.40 -29.84 13.84
N ASP A 9 6.69 -30.84 14.37
CA ASP A 9 5.48 -30.64 15.18
C ASP A 9 5.77 -29.83 16.46
N SER A 10 6.85 -30.17 17.17
CA SER A 10 7.24 -29.43 18.38
C SER A 10 7.62 -27.97 18.11
N LYS A 11 8.15 -27.65 16.92
CA LYS A 11 8.42 -26.26 16.52
C LYS A 11 7.12 -25.48 16.23
N ILE A 12 6.12 -26.13 15.66
CA ILE A 12 4.81 -25.53 15.36
C ILE A 12 4.05 -25.23 16.66
N ASP A 13 4.07 -26.14 17.62
CA ASP A 13 3.37 -25.93 18.90
C ASP A 13 4.02 -24.82 19.73
N ASN A 14 5.37 -24.75 19.74
CA ASN A 14 6.09 -23.63 20.36
C ASN A 14 5.78 -22.27 19.70
N LEU A 15 5.55 -22.25 18.39
CA LEU A 15 5.13 -21.04 17.67
C LEU A 15 3.69 -20.64 18.00
N ARG A 16 2.78 -21.62 18.13
CA ARG A 16 1.40 -21.37 18.54
C ARG A 16 1.33 -20.78 19.94
N ASP A 17 2.11 -21.31 20.88
CA ASP A 17 2.19 -20.79 22.24
C ASP A 17 2.80 -19.39 22.30
N ALA A 18 3.81 -19.10 21.48
CA ALA A 18 4.39 -17.76 21.37
C ALA A 18 3.41 -16.74 20.76
N VAL A 19 2.63 -17.15 19.76
CA VAL A 19 1.60 -16.31 19.13
C VAL A 19 0.42 -16.07 20.06
N ALA A 20 0.05 -17.07 20.89
CA ALA A 20 -0.98 -16.92 21.92
C ALA A 20 -0.55 -15.93 23.02
N LYS A 21 0.74 -15.91 23.38
CA LYS A 21 1.32 -14.97 24.36
C LYS A 21 1.43 -13.52 23.86
N LEU A 22 1.36 -13.29 22.54
CA LEU A 22 1.30 -11.96 21.93
C LEU A 22 -0.11 -11.32 21.96
N GLY A 23 -1.07 -11.99 22.59
CA GLY A 23 -2.51 -11.72 22.49
C GLY A 23 -3.08 -10.50 23.21
N ASP A 24 -2.30 -9.47 23.56
CA ASP A 24 -2.82 -8.24 24.23
C ASP A 24 -2.13 -6.93 23.84
N ALA A 25 -1.95 -6.68 22.54
CA ALA A 25 -1.80 -5.31 22.03
C ALA A 25 -2.54 -5.12 20.70
N ALA A 26 -3.60 -4.30 20.73
CA ALA A 26 -4.39 -3.77 19.61
C ALA A 26 -5.24 -4.79 18.80
N ARG A 27 -6.39 -5.15 19.36
CA ARG A 27 -7.49 -5.84 18.66
C ARG A 27 -8.20 -4.91 17.67
N THR A 28 -7.74 -4.95 16.42
CA THR A 28 -8.58 -5.11 15.21
C THR A 28 -7.73 -5.74 14.11
N ARG A 29 -7.24 -6.97 14.33
CA ARG A 29 -6.67 -7.79 13.25
C ARG A 29 -7.82 -8.36 12.43
N SER A 30 -7.91 -7.91 11.18
CA SER A 30 -8.74 -8.52 10.15
C SER A 30 -8.51 -10.05 10.09
N PRO A 31 -9.55 -10.85 9.77
CA PRO A 31 -9.45 -12.30 9.57
C PRO A 31 -8.32 -12.73 8.61
N GLY A 32 -7.85 -11.82 7.74
CA GLY A 32 -6.77 -12.07 6.76
C GLY A 32 -5.40 -12.41 7.36
N SER A 33 -5.09 -11.94 8.57
CA SER A 33 -3.79 -12.24 9.20
C SER A 33 -3.65 -13.73 9.59
N SER A 34 -4.75 -14.38 9.94
CA SER A 34 -4.81 -15.81 10.23
C SER A 34 -4.87 -16.67 8.96
N ALA A 35 -5.31 -16.08 7.84
CA ALA A 35 -5.38 -16.72 6.54
C ALA A 35 -4.00 -16.73 5.86
N SER A 36 -3.27 -15.61 5.91
CA SER A 36 -1.90 -15.53 5.39
C SER A 36 -0.95 -16.48 6.14
N SER A 37 -1.05 -16.56 7.47
CA SER A 37 -0.25 -17.51 8.25
C SER A 37 -0.62 -18.96 7.94
N ARG A 38 -1.91 -19.26 7.73
CA ARG A 38 -2.35 -20.60 7.30
C ARG A 38 -1.85 -20.95 5.91
N ALA A 39 -1.92 -20.04 4.94
CA ALA A 39 -1.43 -20.27 3.58
C ALA A 39 0.09 -20.52 3.55
N THR A 40 0.88 -19.83 4.39
CA THR A 40 2.31 -20.10 4.51
C THR A 40 2.64 -21.40 5.24
N SER A 41 1.76 -21.87 6.13
CA SER A 41 1.96 -23.10 6.92
C SER A 41 1.38 -24.36 6.27
N SER A 42 0.37 -24.24 5.40
CA SER A 42 -0.24 -25.38 4.69
C SER A 42 0.58 -25.83 3.48
N GLY A 43 1.63 -25.10 3.09
CA GLY A 43 2.56 -25.54 2.05
C GLY A 43 1.96 -25.69 0.65
N GLU A 44 0.73 -25.21 0.43
CA GLU A 44 0.16 -25.04 -0.92
C GLU A 44 0.78 -23.80 -1.56
N ALA A 45 2.10 -23.86 -1.77
CA ALA A 45 2.76 -22.99 -2.72
C ALA A 45 2.34 -23.48 -4.11
N GLU A 46 1.57 -22.67 -4.83
CA GLU A 46 1.40 -22.85 -6.26
C GLU A 46 2.79 -22.77 -6.90
N GLN A 47 3.38 -23.94 -7.20
CA GLN A 47 4.72 -24.01 -7.75
C GLN A 47 4.67 -23.44 -9.18
N ILE A 48 5.49 -22.42 -9.42
CA ILE A 48 5.59 -21.79 -10.73
C ILE A 48 6.18 -22.81 -11.71
N GLU A 49 5.37 -23.25 -12.66
CA GLU A 49 5.81 -24.05 -13.79
C GLU A 49 6.39 -23.12 -14.87
N TRP A 50 7.71 -23.00 -14.92
CA TRP A 50 8.42 -22.08 -15.82
C TRP A 50 8.01 -22.21 -17.29
N SER A 51 7.67 -23.42 -17.75
CA SER A 51 7.21 -23.69 -19.12
C SER A 51 5.89 -22.99 -19.48
N LYS A 52 5.09 -22.59 -18.49
CA LYS A 52 3.81 -21.89 -18.69
C LYS A 52 3.95 -20.37 -18.67
N ILE A 53 5.13 -19.85 -18.33
CA ILE A 53 5.37 -18.40 -18.33
C ILE A 53 5.52 -17.93 -19.78
N GLN A 54 4.73 -16.93 -20.14
CA GLN A 54 4.79 -16.28 -21.45
C GLN A 54 4.95 -14.79 -21.24
N THR A 55 5.65 -14.13 -22.17
CA THR A 55 5.72 -12.67 -22.19
C THR A 55 4.31 -12.13 -22.44
N PRO A 56 3.81 -11.19 -21.62
CA PRO A 56 2.53 -10.56 -21.86
C PRO A 56 2.48 -9.93 -23.25
N THR A 57 1.35 -10.07 -23.93
CA THR A 57 1.14 -9.41 -25.23
C THR A 57 0.86 -7.91 -25.04
N ASP A 58 0.96 -7.15 -26.11
CA ASP A 58 0.63 -5.72 -26.13
C ASP A 58 -0.87 -5.45 -25.89
N GLU A 59 -1.73 -6.49 -25.90
CA GLU A 59 -3.12 -6.36 -25.44
C GLU A 59 -3.24 -6.46 -23.91
N VAL A 60 -2.34 -7.20 -23.26
CA VAL A 60 -2.32 -7.38 -21.80
C VAL A 60 -1.53 -6.26 -21.12
N VAL A 61 -0.38 -5.88 -21.70
CA VAL A 61 0.44 -4.76 -21.25
C VAL A 61 0.44 -3.72 -22.37
N VAL A 62 -0.63 -2.93 -22.41
CA VAL A 62 -0.86 -1.94 -23.46
C VAL A 62 0.16 -0.81 -23.37
N PRO A 63 0.89 -0.49 -24.47
CA PRO A 63 1.79 0.66 -24.50
C PRO A 63 1.04 1.97 -24.22
N TYR A 64 1.63 2.85 -23.41
CA TYR A 64 0.95 4.11 -23.00
C TYR A 64 0.56 5.00 -24.18
N ASP A 65 1.42 5.10 -25.20
CA ASP A 65 1.22 5.97 -26.36
C ASP A 65 0.05 5.55 -27.26
N THR A 66 -0.48 4.33 -27.09
CA THR A 66 -1.64 3.83 -27.86
C THR A 66 -2.97 4.07 -27.15
N LEU A 67 -2.94 4.53 -25.89
CA LEU A 67 -4.15 4.83 -25.13
C LEU A 67 -4.87 6.05 -25.70
N ALA A 68 -6.20 6.00 -25.71
CA ALA A 68 -7.01 7.13 -26.14
C ALA A 68 -6.75 8.34 -25.22
N PRO A 69 -6.61 9.55 -25.78
CA PRO A 69 -6.41 10.74 -24.98
C PRO A 69 -7.65 11.03 -24.11
N PRO A 70 -7.46 11.75 -22.99
CA PRO A 70 -8.58 12.19 -22.18
C PRO A 70 -9.56 13.07 -22.97
N PRO A 71 -10.85 13.09 -22.59
CA PRO A 71 -11.81 14.00 -23.19
C PRO A 71 -11.41 15.46 -22.94
N GLU A 72 -11.54 16.31 -23.96
CA GLU A 72 -11.29 17.75 -23.86
C GLU A 72 -12.43 18.50 -23.15
N ASP A 73 -13.63 17.91 -23.18
CA ASP A 73 -14.81 18.44 -22.51
C ASP A 73 -14.68 18.36 -20.97
N LEU A 74 -14.95 19.49 -20.30
CA LEU A 74 -14.79 19.59 -18.86
C LEU A 74 -15.79 18.72 -18.09
N ASP A 75 -17.03 18.61 -18.58
CA ASP A 75 -18.07 17.82 -17.91
C ASP A 75 -17.78 16.31 -18.00
N ALA A 76 -17.34 15.85 -19.18
CA ALA A 76 -16.88 14.48 -19.38
C ALA A 76 -15.65 14.15 -18.54
N MET A 77 -14.68 15.07 -18.45
CA MET A 77 -13.50 14.91 -17.59
C MET A 77 -13.89 14.84 -16.11
N LYS A 78 -14.75 15.76 -15.66
CA LYS A 78 -15.25 15.78 -14.28
C LYS A 78 -15.98 14.48 -13.94
N ALA A 79 -16.81 13.95 -14.84
CA ALA A 79 -17.52 12.69 -14.63
C ALA A 79 -16.59 11.47 -14.48
N LEU A 80 -15.40 11.49 -15.08
CA LEU A 80 -14.36 10.48 -14.87
C LEU A 80 -13.66 10.68 -13.51
N LEU A 81 -13.29 11.92 -13.19
CA LEU A 81 -12.62 12.26 -11.94
C LEU A 81 -13.49 12.01 -10.70
N ASP A 82 -14.80 12.22 -10.80
CA ASP A 82 -15.75 11.93 -9.71
C ASP A 82 -15.84 10.43 -9.38
N LYS A 83 -15.34 9.54 -10.26
CA LYS A 83 -15.24 8.10 -10.03
C LYS A 83 -13.86 7.66 -9.54
N LEU A 84 -12.90 8.58 -9.49
CA LEU A 84 -11.50 8.29 -9.16
C LEU A 84 -11.25 8.46 -7.67
N VAL A 85 -10.42 7.57 -7.11
CA VAL A 85 -9.82 7.71 -5.79
C VAL A 85 -8.31 7.59 -5.94
N VAL A 86 -7.55 8.49 -5.30
CA VAL A 86 -6.09 8.40 -5.29
C VAL A 86 -5.63 7.80 -3.98
N LEU A 87 -4.97 6.64 -4.03
CA LEU A 87 -4.39 5.98 -2.88
C LEU A 87 -2.86 6.04 -2.94
N LYS A 88 -2.22 6.39 -1.82
CA LYS A 88 -0.77 6.38 -1.66
C LYS A 88 -0.36 5.39 -0.57
N LEU A 89 0.57 4.49 -0.91
CA LEU A 89 1.17 3.57 0.03
C LEU A 89 2.18 4.33 0.89
N ASN A 90 1.82 4.58 2.14
CA ASN A 90 2.56 5.43 3.06
C ASN A 90 3.05 4.67 4.31
N GLY A 91 3.23 3.35 4.19
CA GLY A 91 3.70 2.50 5.28
C GLY A 91 5.22 2.47 5.44
N GLY A 92 5.96 2.97 4.45
CA GLY A 92 7.42 2.90 4.39
C GLY A 92 8.11 3.99 5.21
N LEU A 93 9.16 3.60 5.93
CA LEU A 93 10.00 4.51 6.69
C LEU A 93 11.16 5.05 5.85
N GLY A 94 11.62 6.25 6.19
CA GLY A 94 12.79 6.90 5.59
C GLY A 94 14.14 6.37 6.09
N THR A 95 14.20 5.20 6.74
CA THR A 95 15.39 4.70 7.44
C THR A 95 16.61 4.53 6.54
N THR A 96 16.42 4.11 5.28
CA THR A 96 17.50 4.03 4.29
C THR A 96 18.15 5.38 4.01
N MET A 97 17.44 6.47 4.26
CA MET A 97 17.91 7.85 4.08
C MET A 97 18.31 8.50 5.43
N GLY A 98 18.38 7.72 6.51
CA GLY A 98 18.76 8.22 7.85
C GLY A 98 17.63 8.93 8.60
N CYS A 99 16.40 8.92 8.07
CA CYS A 99 15.24 9.55 8.70
C CYS A 99 14.46 8.54 9.56
N THR A 100 13.89 9.00 10.67
CA THR A 100 13.12 8.15 11.61
C THR A 100 11.63 8.06 11.27
N GLY A 101 11.11 8.99 10.47
CA GLY A 101 9.68 9.09 10.13
C GLY A 101 9.27 8.45 8.81
N PRO A 102 8.00 8.63 8.40
CA PRO A 102 7.49 8.20 7.11
C PRO A 102 8.28 8.86 5.97
N LYS A 103 8.54 8.11 4.89
CA LYS A 103 9.28 8.66 3.74
C LYS A 103 8.55 9.85 3.08
N SER A 104 7.23 9.92 3.22
CA SER A 104 6.39 10.99 2.65
C SER A 104 6.60 12.36 3.30
N VAL A 105 7.07 12.40 4.55
CA VAL A 105 7.27 13.63 5.33
C VAL A 105 8.64 14.26 5.08
N ILE A 106 9.46 13.61 4.27
CA ILE A 106 10.81 14.10 3.97
C ILE A 106 10.70 15.26 3.00
N GLU A 107 11.35 16.37 3.33
CA GLU A 107 11.45 17.54 2.47
C GLU A 107 12.13 17.17 1.15
N VAL A 108 11.50 17.55 0.03
CA VAL A 108 11.98 17.32 -1.33
C VAL A 108 12.63 18.59 -1.87
N ARG A 109 11.93 19.72 -1.79
CA ARG A 109 12.41 21.02 -2.28
C ARG A 109 11.60 22.17 -1.70
N ASN A 110 12.26 23.31 -1.46
CA ASN A 110 11.62 24.58 -1.07
C ASN A 110 10.71 24.45 0.17
N GLY A 111 11.07 23.61 1.15
CA GLY A 111 10.24 23.35 2.33
C GLY A 111 9.07 22.39 2.09
N PHE A 112 8.86 21.89 0.87
CA PHE A 112 7.76 20.96 0.58
C PHE A 112 8.20 19.51 0.71
N THR A 113 7.43 18.75 1.48
CA THR A 113 7.52 17.29 1.58
C THR A 113 6.91 16.59 0.37
N PHE A 114 7.12 15.28 0.24
CA PHE A 114 6.41 14.50 -0.79
C PHE A 114 4.89 14.56 -0.59
N LEU A 115 4.43 14.56 0.66
CA LEU A 115 3.01 14.61 0.97
C LEU A 115 2.41 15.93 0.51
N ASP A 116 3.08 17.05 0.75
CA ASP A 116 2.62 18.39 0.34
C ASP A 116 2.47 18.47 -1.17
N LEU A 117 3.47 17.97 -1.91
CA LEU A 117 3.43 17.97 -3.37
C LEU A 117 2.26 17.13 -3.91
N ILE A 118 1.92 16.02 -3.26
CA ILE A 118 0.76 15.19 -3.63
C ILE A 118 -0.54 15.95 -3.35
N VAL A 119 -0.65 16.60 -2.19
CA VAL A 119 -1.83 17.40 -1.83
C VAL A 119 -2.02 18.55 -2.83
N ILE A 120 -0.96 19.29 -3.15
CA ILE A 120 -0.97 20.38 -4.14
C ILE A 120 -1.40 19.88 -5.53
N GLN A 121 -0.95 18.70 -5.95
CA GLN A 121 -1.37 18.09 -7.22
C GLN A 121 -2.88 17.82 -7.25
N ILE A 122 -3.43 17.20 -6.19
CA ILE A 122 -4.85 16.89 -6.10
C ILE A 122 -5.69 18.16 -5.97
N GLU A 123 -5.24 19.14 -5.19
CA GLU A 123 -5.92 20.42 -5.05
C GLU A 123 -5.96 21.18 -6.39
N SER A 124 -4.84 21.20 -7.12
CA SER A 124 -4.77 21.81 -8.45
C SER A 124 -5.69 21.10 -9.45
N LEU A 125 -5.77 19.77 -9.37
CA LEU A 125 -6.68 18.95 -10.18
C LEU A 125 -8.15 19.30 -9.88
N ASN A 126 -8.52 19.32 -8.61
CA ASN A 126 -9.86 19.61 -8.14
C ASN A 126 -10.30 21.03 -8.50
N LYS A 127 -9.42 22.03 -8.31
CA LYS A 127 -9.68 23.42 -8.73
C LYS A 127 -9.84 23.56 -10.24
N LYS A 128 -8.99 22.89 -11.02
CA LYS A 128 -8.99 22.99 -12.48
C LYS A 128 -10.25 22.40 -13.11
N TYR A 129 -10.71 21.26 -12.62
CA TYR A 129 -11.83 20.52 -13.22
C TYR A 129 -13.12 20.58 -12.40
N GLY A 130 -13.15 21.34 -11.30
CA GLY A 130 -14.33 21.50 -10.44
C GLY A 130 -14.79 20.19 -9.78
N CYS A 131 -13.89 19.23 -9.57
CA CYS A 131 -14.15 17.92 -8.98
C CYS A 131 -13.68 17.82 -7.53
N SER A 132 -13.99 16.71 -6.87
CA SER A 132 -13.58 16.44 -5.48
C SER A 132 -12.92 15.06 -5.35
N VAL A 133 -11.77 14.87 -6.01
CA VAL A 133 -11.01 13.63 -5.94
C VAL A 133 -10.44 13.44 -4.53
N PRO A 134 -10.77 12.33 -3.84
CA PRO A 134 -10.25 12.05 -2.51
C PRO A 134 -8.83 11.47 -2.57
N LEU A 135 -8.01 11.87 -1.61
CA LEU A 135 -6.68 11.32 -1.36
C LEU A 135 -6.70 10.41 -0.11
N LEU A 136 -6.35 9.14 -0.28
CA LEU A 136 -6.24 8.15 0.79
C LEU A 136 -4.77 7.82 1.04
N LEU A 137 -4.37 7.84 2.30
CA LEU A 137 -3.03 7.46 2.74
C LEU A 137 -3.08 6.12 3.46
N MET A 138 -2.45 5.11 2.88
CA MET A 138 -2.36 3.78 3.47
C MET A 138 -1.12 3.72 4.38
N ASN A 139 -1.32 4.12 5.63
CA ASN A 139 -0.27 4.16 6.66
C ASN A 139 -0.01 2.76 7.24
N SER A 140 1.14 2.59 7.89
CA SER A 140 1.43 1.47 8.79
C SER A 140 1.34 1.94 10.24
N PHE A 141 1.45 1.01 11.18
CA PHE A 141 1.55 1.32 12.61
C PHE A 141 2.73 2.26 12.93
N ASN A 142 3.81 2.21 12.14
CA ASN A 142 4.98 3.05 12.34
C ASN A 142 4.86 4.44 11.72
N THR A 143 3.90 4.65 10.82
CA THR A 143 3.80 5.92 10.06
C THR A 143 2.54 6.70 10.37
N HIS A 144 1.57 6.12 11.08
CA HIS A 144 0.26 6.72 11.30
C HIS A 144 0.33 8.06 12.04
N ASP A 145 0.94 8.08 13.23
CA ASP A 145 0.93 9.24 14.11
C ASP A 145 1.67 10.43 13.49
N ASP A 146 2.82 10.18 12.87
CA ASP A 146 3.59 11.25 12.22
C ASP A 146 2.87 11.77 10.98
N THR A 147 2.26 10.89 10.18
CA THR A 147 1.45 11.34 9.03
C THR A 147 0.24 12.17 9.48
N GLN A 148 -0.42 11.81 10.59
CA GLN A 148 -1.54 12.59 11.11
C GLN A 148 -1.13 14.01 11.52
N LYS A 149 0.03 14.16 12.19
CA LYS A 149 0.55 15.48 12.58
C LYS A 149 0.79 16.36 11.37
N GLU A 150 1.40 15.81 10.32
CA GLU A 150 1.69 16.55 9.08
C GLU A 150 0.41 16.96 8.33
N VAL A 151 -0.56 16.05 8.20
CA VAL A 151 -1.83 16.36 7.52
C VAL A 151 -2.60 17.46 8.25
N LEU A 152 -2.55 17.53 9.58
CA LEU A 152 -3.18 18.61 10.35
C LEU A 152 -2.51 19.97 10.09
N GLN A 153 -1.21 20.00 9.82
CA GLN A 153 -0.51 21.25 9.47
C GLN A 153 -0.88 21.76 8.08
N LEU A 154 -1.24 20.86 7.15
CA LEU A 154 -1.66 21.21 5.79
C LEU A 154 -3.06 21.82 5.69
N GLN A 155 -3.82 21.88 6.78
CA GLN A 155 -5.17 22.46 6.82
C GLN A 155 -5.18 23.98 7.10
N HIS A 156 -4.01 24.61 7.17
CA HIS A 156 -3.83 26.05 7.41
C HIS A 156 -3.08 26.72 6.26
#